data_AF-A0A6A2YC34-F1
#
_entry.id   AF-A0A6A2YC34-F1
#
_cell.length_a   1.000
_cell.length_b   1.000
_cell.length_c   1.000
_cell.angle_alpha   90.00
_cell.angle_beta   90.00
_cell.angle_gamma   90.00
#
_symmetry.space_group_name_H-M   'P 1'
#
loop_
_entity.id
_entity.type
_entity.pdbx_description
1 polymer ?
#
loop_
_entity_poly.entity_id
_entity_poly.type
_entity_poly.pdbx_seq_one_letter_code
_entity_poly.pdbx_strand_id
1 'polypeptide(L)' 'MLHAVATRADVGIPKAECLKKHFSLIFPECQVDAKVLLYDVSSEEEILSGNPDFVLDCIDDIDTKV' A
#
# COMPACT_ATOMS: atom_id res chain seq x y z
N MET A 1 0.12 -1.66 -9.74
CA MET A 1 1.60 -1.75 -9.70
C MET A 1 2.16 -3.12 -9.28
N LEU A 2 1.43 -3.97 -8.52
CA LEU A 2 1.96 -5.27 -8.04
C LEU A 2 2.39 -6.26 -9.14
N HIS A 3 1.77 -6.17 -10.32
CA HIS A 3 2.07 -7.08 -11.43
C HIS A 3 3.51 -6.96 -11.94
N ALA A 4 4.18 -5.82 -11.73
CA ALA A 4 5.54 -5.61 -12.23
C ALA A 4 6.63 -6.24 -11.35
N VAL A 5 6.31 -6.55 -10.08
CA VAL A 5 7.32 -6.92 -9.07
C VAL A 5 7.04 -8.28 -8.42
N ALA A 6 5.85 -8.85 -8.61
CA ALA A 6 5.48 -10.13 -8.04
C ALA A 6 6.31 -11.28 -8.64
N THR A 7 7.10 -11.94 -7.79
CA THR A 7 7.80 -13.18 -8.13
C THR A 7 7.00 -14.39 -7.64
N ARG A 8 7.40 -15.61 -8.02
CA ARG A 8 6.78 -16.84 -7.48
C ARG A 8 6.86 -16.95 -5.96
N ALA A 9 7.83 -16.30 -5.32
CA ALA A 9 7.98 -16.30 -3.87
C ALA A 9 6.94 -15.43 -3.15
N ASP A 10 6.27 -14.53 -3.87
CA ASP A 10 5.33 -13.56 -3.31
C ASP A 10 3.87 -14.04 -3.36
N VAL A 11 3.63 -15.23 -3.93
CA VAL A 11 2.30 -15.82 -4.02
C VAL A 11 1.77 -16.11 -2.60
N GLY A 12 0.61 -15.53 -2.27
CA GLY A 12 -0.03 -15.67 -0.96
C GLY A 12 0.38 -14.62 0.08
N ILE A 13 1.32 -13.73 -0.24
CA ILE A 13 1.69 -12.59 0.62
C ILE A 13 0.82 -11.39 0.25
N PRO A 14 0.30 -10.62 1.23
CA PRO A 14 -0.44 -9.41 0.96
C PRO A 14 0.35 -8.39 0.13
N LYS A 15 -0.37 -7.70 -0.76
CA LYS A 15 0.19 -6.72 -1.71
C LYS A 15 1.06 -5.65 -1.04
N ALA A 16 0.55 -5.04 0.04
CA ALA A 16 1.25 -3.99 0.78
C ALA A 16 2.58 -4.50 1.39
N GLU A 17 2.58 -5.73 1.91
CA GLU A 17 3.77 -6.35 2.51
C GLU A 17 4.85 -6.68 1.48
N CYS A 18 4.46 -7.13 0.29
CA CYS A 18 5.40 -7.33 -0.81
C CYS A 18 6.09 -6.01 -1.22
N LEU A 19 5.32 -4.93 -1.33
CA LEU A 19 5.87 -3.61 -1.67
C LEU A 19 6.80 -3.09 -0.58
N LYS A 20 6.45 -3.25 0.71
CA LYS A 20 7.32 -2.89 1.82
C LYS A 20 8.67 -3.60 1.75
N LYS A 21 8.67 -4.92 1.57
CA LYS A 21 9.91 -5.70 1.39
C LYS A 21 10.72 -5.20 0.21
N HIS A 22 10.07 -4.90 -0.91
CA HIS A 22 10.74 -4.40 -2.11
C HIS A 22 11.37 -3.03 -1.89
N PHE A 23 10.65 -2.08 -1.27
CA PHE A 23 11.18 -0.76 -0.98
C PHE A 23 12.37 -0.81 0.00
N SER A 24 12.36 -1.72 0.97
CA SER A 24 13.52 -1.92 1.85
C SER A 24 14.77 -2.42 1.12
N LEU A 25 14.63 -3.09 -0.03
CA LEU A 25 15.78 -3.48 -0.87
C LEU A 25 16.32 -2.32 -1.71
N ILE A 26 15.47 -1.34 -2.04
CA ILE A 26 15.85 -0.16 -2.82
C ILE A 26 16.48 0.91 -1.91
N PHE A 27 15.83 1.20 -0.78
CA PHE A 27 16.27 2.21 0.19
C PHE A 27 15.97 1.73 1.62
N PRO A 28 16.92 1.06 2.29
CA PRO A 28 16.72 0.44 3.61
C PRO A 28 16.33 1.41 4.73
N GLU A 29 16.73 2.67 4.62
CA GLU A 29 16.45 3.72 5.61
C GLU A 29 15.02 4.27 5.50
N CYS A 30 14.30 3.92 4.44
CA CYS A 30 12.90 4.30 4.26
C CYS A 30 12.02 3.61 5.32
N GLN A 31 11.26 4.41 6.06
CA GLN A 31 10.23 3.89 6.97
C GLN A 31 8.94 3.66 6.18
N VAL A 32 8.65 2.38 5.90
CA VAL A 32 7.42 1.98 5.20
C VAL A 32 6.48 1.31 6.18
N ASP A 33 5.32 1.94 6.39
CA ASP A 33 4.19 1.32 7.09
C ASP A 33 3.22 0.71 6.07
N ALA A 34 3.04 -0.60 6.14
CA ALA A 34 2.20 -1.35 5.20
C ALA A 34 0.89 -1.68 5.88
N LYS A 35 -0.20 -1.06 5.42
CA LYS A 35 -1.55 -1.35 5.90
C LYS A 35 -2.23 -2.34 4.96
N VAL A 36 -2.47 -3.56 5.42
CA VAL A 36 -3.23 -4.58 4.68
C VAL A 36 -4.72 -4.36 4.95
N LEU A 37 -5.24 -3.25 4.43
CA LEU A 37 -6.63 -2.82 4.57
C LEU A 37 -7.16 -2.42 3.19
N LEU A 38 -8.46 -2.59 2.99
CA LEU A 38 -9.16 -1.97 1.88
C LEU A 38 -9.60 -0.58 2.30
N TYR A 39 -9.60 0.36 1.36
CA TYR A 39 -10.10 1.70 1.61
C TYR A 39 -11.63 1.70 1.48
N ASP A 40 -12.30 2.09 2.56
CA ASP A 40 -13.70 2.47 2.63
C ASP A 40 -13.89 3.62 3.65
N VAL A 41 -15.09 4.21 3.68
CA VAL A 41 -15.43 5.35 4.56
C VAL A 41 -15.18 5.07 6.05
N SER A 42 -15.30 3.81 6.50
CA SER A 42 -15.07 3.45 7.90
C SER A 42 -13.58 3.36 8.25
N SER A 43 -12.74 3.10 7.26
CA SER A 43 -11.28 2.99 7.39
C SER A 43 -10.51 4.28 7.08
N GLU A 44 -11.18 5.30 6.52
CA GLU A 44 -10.54 6.54 6.04
C GLU A 44 -9.71 7.23 7.13
N GLU A 45 -10.29 7.40 8.33
CA GLU A 45 -9.62 8.05 9.46
C GLU A 45 -8.34 7.29 9.87
N GLU A 46 -8.37 5.95 9.84
CA GLU A 46 -7.20 5.14 10.16
C GLU A 46 -6.12 5.23 9.07
N ILE A 47 -6.53 5.19 7.80
CA ILE A 47 -5.61 5.19 6.65
C ILE A 47 -4.93 6.56 6.50
N LEU A 48 -5.67 7.65 6.69
CA LEU A 48 -5.17 9.03 6.56
C LEU A 48 -4.61 9.61 7.87
N SER A 49 -4.61 8.82 8.95
CA SER A 49 -3.98 9.22 10.21
C SER A 49 -2.48 9.52 10.04
N GLY A 50 -1.94 10.37 10.92
CA GLY A 50 -0.50 10.69 10.92
C GLY A 50 -0.11 11.93 10.12
N ASN A 51 -1.09 12.68 9.59
CA ASN A 51 -0.89 13.95 8.85
C ASN A 51 0.08 13.81 7.66
N PRO A 52 -0.29 13.03 6.62
CA PRO A 52 0.54 12.90 5.43
C PRO A 52 0.71 14.24 4.72
N ASP A 53 1.92 14.56 4.26
CA ASP A 53 2.16 15.75 3.43
C ASP A 53 1.49 15.64 2.05
N PHE A 54 1.42 14.41 1.53
CA PHE A 54 0.84 14.09 0.23
C PHE A 54 0.11 12.75 0.28
N VAL A 55 -1.01 12.67 -0.46
CA VAL A 55 -1.76 11.43 -0.68
C VAL A 55 -1.77 11.14 -2.17
N LEU A 56 -1.33 9.93 -2.55
CA LEU A 56 -1.37 9.45 -3.92
C LEU A 56 -2.43 8.35 -4.04
N ASP A 57 -3.55 8.68 -4.67
CA ASP A 57 -4.60 7.70 -4.94
C ASP A 57 -4.27 6.86 -6.18
N CYS A 58 -4.01 5.57 -5.94
CA CYS A 58 -3.77 4.55 -6.97
C CYS A 58 -4.88 3.48 -7.01
N ILE A 59 -6.03 3.74 -6.41
CA ILE A 59 -7.17 2.81 -6.40
C ILE A 59 -7.82 2.81 -7.78
N ASP A 60 -7.99 1.61 -8.34
CA ASP A 60 -8.49 1.38 -9.69
C ASP A 60 -10.00 1.15 -9.77
N ASP A 61 -10.69 1.11 -8.63
CA ASP A 61 -12.16 1.01 -8.53
C ASP A 61 -12.80 2.40 -8.37
N ILE A 62 -13.80 2.68 -9.20
CA ILE A 62 -14.50 3.97 -9.27
C ILE A 62 -15.52 4.13 -8.12
N ASP A 63 -16.07 3.03 -7.60
CA ASP A 63 -17.13 3.10 -6.57
C ASP A 63 -16.59 3.44 -5.18
N THR A 64 -15.30 3.21 -4.90
CA THR A 64 -14.62 3.62 -3.66
C THR A 64 -14.08 5.06 -3.68
N LYS A 65 -14.34 5.82 -4.75
CA LYS A 65 -13.77 7.15 -5.00
C LYS A 65 -14.76 8.31 -4.77
N VAL A 66 -16.03 8.03 -4.43
CA VAL A 66 -17.10 9.04 -4.27
C VAL A 66 -17.46 9.27 -2.82
#